data_AF-A0A2W0A669-F1
#
_entry.id   AF-A0A2W0A669-F1
#
_cell.length_a   1.000
_cell.length_b   1.000
_cell.length_c   1.000
_cell.angle_alpha   90.00
_cell.angle_beta   90.00
_cell.angle_gamma   90.00
#
_symmetry.space_group_name_H-M   'P 1'
#
loop_
_entity.id
_entity.type
_entity.pdbx_description
1 polymer ?
#
loop_
_entity_poly.entity_id
_entity_poly.type
_entity_poly.pdbx_seq_one_letter_code
_entity_poly.pdbx_strand_id
1 'polypeptide(L)'
;MRSRIWVLTLGLLLILVLLGCSKKPEQPATSTDQNQPAGTESGNPSAPKTGMAERKPEAAKPIVVPAGTVITVRLNDAVGTKISQSGQTFSATVAQPVEVNGTTFIPDGAEATGTVVTATPAGRFKGGSVLQLKLDSVTINGKPRRVETSAVTRSEKGKGKR
;
A
#
# COMPACT_ATOMS: atom_id res chain seq x y z
N MET A 1 -23.07 42.16 -2.08
CA MET A 1 -23.13 41.67 -3.48
C MET A 1 -21.88 42.07 -4.30
N ARG A 2 -20.67 42.01 -3.71
CA ARG A 2 -19.39 42.47 -4.32
C ARG A 2 -18.29 41.39 -4.38
N SER A 3 -18.43 40.33 -3.58
CA SER A 3 -17.48 39.21 -3.51
C SER A 3 -17.72 38.14 -4.57
N ARG A 4 -18.91 38.10 -5.19
CA ARG A 4 -19.26 37.10 -6.21
C ARG A 4 -18.61 37.34 -7.58
N ILE A 5 -18.18 38.57 -7.85
CA ILE A 5 -17.51 38.95 -9.11
C ILE A 5 -16.02 38.58 -9.09
N TRP A 6 -15.40 38.46 -7.91
CA TRP A 6 -13.99 38.07 -7.76
C TRP A 6 -13.78 36.56 -7.82
N VAL A 7 -14.80 35.77 -7.45
CA VAL A 7 -14.79 34.30 -7.57
C VAL A 7 -14.97 33.84 -9.03
N LEU A 8 -15.68 34.63 -9.86
CA LEU A 8 -15.93 34.29 -11.26
C LEU A 8 -14.73 34.54 -12.18
N THR A 9 -13.87 35.53 -11.88
CA THR A 9 -12.66 35.80 -12.68
C THR A 9 -11.47 34.91 -12.29
N LEU A 10 -11.39 34.44 -11.04
CA LEU A 10 -10.37 33.48 -10.60
C LEU A 10 -10.67 32.04 -11.06
N GLY A 11 -11.96 31.70 -11.24
CA GLY A 11 -12.39 30.40 -11.77
C GLY A 11 -12.18 30.23 -13.29
N LEU A 12 -12.23 31.32 -14.06
CA LEU A 12 -12.04 31.29 -15.53
C LEU A 12 -10.57 31.14 -15.94
N LEU A 13 -9.62 31.52 -15.08
CA LEU A 13 -8.18 31.51 -15.38
C LEU A 13 -7.44 30.22 -14.96
N LEU A 14 -8.05 29.35 -14.15
CA LEU A 14 -7.44 28.06 -13.74
C LEU A 14 -7.83 26.87 -14.64
N ILE A 15 -8.85 27.02 -15.50
CA ILE A 15 -9.38 25.95 -16.36
C ILE A 15 -8.59 25.83 -17.70
N LEU A 16 -7.66 26.74 -17.99
CA LEU A 16 -7.01 26.84 -19.31
C LEU A 16 -5.56 26.30 -19.40
N VAL A 17 -5.03 25.60 -18.37
CA VAL A 17 -3.57 25.31 -18.31
C VAL A 17 -3.15 23.83 -18.16
N LEU A 18 -4.02 22.80 -18.18
CA LEU A 18 -3.52 21.41 -18.02
C LEU A 18 -4.12 20.32 -18.93
N LEU A 19 -4.68 20.65 -20.11
CA LEU A 19 -4.96 19.66 -21.17
C LEU A 19 -3.76 19.46 -22.12
N GLY A 20 -2.61 19.12 -21.53
CA GLY A 20 -1.40 18.74 -22.25
C GLY A 20 -1.24 17.22 -22.35
N CYS A 21 -1.40 16.70 -23.57
CA CYS A 21 -0.91 15.42 -24.12
C CYS A 21 -1.43 14.09 -23.53
N SER A 22 -2.54 13.62 -24.11
CA SER A 22 -2.90 12.19 -24.18
C SER A 22 -2.19 11.53 -25.37
N LYS A 23 -1.25 10.59 -25.14
CA LYS A 23 -0.80 9.63 -26.16
C LYS A 23 -0.65 8.23 -25.53
N LYS A 24 -1.55 7.34 -25.93
CA LYS A 24 -1.69 5.93 -25.57
C LYS A 24 -0.61 5.10 -26.31
N PRO A 25 0.10 4.15 -25.67
CA PRO A 25 0.92 3.19 -26.39
C PRO A 25 0.02 2.03 -26.85
N GLU A 26 -0.16 1.92 -28.16
CA GLU A 26 -0.81 0.80 -28.82
C GLU A 26 0.25 0.03 -29.61
N GLN A 27 0.39 -1.24 -29.21
CA GLN A 27 0.86 -2.44 -29.89
C GLN A 27 1.66 -2.32 -31.22
N PRO A 28 2.82 -3.00 -31.35
CA PRO A 28 3.55 -3.10 -32.61
C PRO A 28 2.83 -4.01 -33.61
N ALA A 29 2.54 -3.48 -34.79
CA ALA A 29 2.21 -4.22 -35.99
C ALA A 29 3.44 -4.29 -36.91
N THR A 30 3.69 -5.49 -37.42
CA THR A 30 4.69 -5.92 -38.41
C THR A 30 4.52 -5.27 -39.79
N SER A 31 5.63 -4.94 -40.46
CA SER A 31 5.91 -5.05 -41.93
C SER A 31 7.34 -4.54 -42.20
N THR A 32 8.30 -5.40 -42.54
CA THR A 32 8.76 -5.74 -43.91
C THR A 32 9.65 -4.66 -44.56
N ASP A 33 10.96 -4.92 -44.66
CA ASP A 33 11.82 -4.66 -45.84
C ASP A 33 13.16 -5.43 -45.70
N GLN A 34 13.31 -6.56 -46.38
CA GLN A 34 14.25 -6.77 -47.49
C GLN A 34 15.68 -6.22 -47.29
N ASN A 35 16.65 -7.12 -47.04
CA ASN A 35 17.95 -7.01 -47.70
C ASN A 35 18.63 -8.38 -47.83
N GLN A 36 18.72 -8.86 -49.06
CA GLN A 36 19.54 -9.99 -49.52
C GLN A 36 20.82 -9.40 -50.12
N PRO A 37 22.00 -9.97 -49.83
CA PRO A 37 22.70 -10.73 -50.87
C PRO A 37 23.28 -12.06 -50.38
N ALA A 38 23.49 -12.92 -51.37
CA ALA A 38 23.91 -14.30 -51.31
C ALA A 38 25.39 -14.49 -50.89
N GLY A 39 25.64 -15.64 -50.26
CA GLY A 39 26.96 -16.23 -50.05
C GLY A 39 26.79 -17.71 -49.72
N THR A 40 26.94 -18.56 -50.73
CA THR A 40 27.00 -20.01 -50.66
C THR A 40 28.26 -20.43 -49.89
N GLU A 41 28.14 -21.26 -48.84
CA GLU A 41 29.13 -22.31 -48.60
C GLU A 41 28.65 -23.40 -47.63
N SER A 42 29.01 -24.61 -48.02
CA SER A 42 28.70 -25.91 -47.44
C SER A 42 29.40 -26.10 -46.09
N GLY A 43 28.73 -26.73 -45.11
CA GLY A 43 29.39 -27.12 -43.86
C GLY A 43 28.44 -27.56 -42.77
N ASN A 44 27.97 -28.81 -42.84
CA ASN A 44 27.45 -29.51 -41.68
C ASN A 44 28.63 -29.98 -40.81
N PRO A 45 28.70 -29.54 -39.54
CA PRO A 45 29.01 -30.48 -38.50
C PRO A 45 27.97 -30.39 -37.37
N SER A 46 27.39 -31.54 -37.07
CA SER A 46 26.58 -31.78 -35.88
C SER A 46 27.33 -31.35 -34.62
N ALA A 47 26.84 -30.29 -33.96
CA ALA A 47 27.17 -29.98 -32.59
C ALA A 47 26.07 -30.55 -31.67
N PRO A 48 26.41 -31.28 -30.59
CA PRO A 48 25.43 -31.75 -29.63
C PRO A 48 24.77 -30.54 -28.97
N LYS A 49 23.44 -30.46 -29.07
CA LYS A 49 22.66 -29.48 -28.31
C LYS A 49 22.71 -29.87 -26.84
N THR A 50 23.73 -29.40 -26.12
CA THR A 50 23.71 -29.38 -24.66
C THR A 50 22.52 -28.52 -24.25
N GLY A 51 21.45 -29.19 -23.84
CA GLY A 51 20.23 -28.55 -23.41
C GLY A 51 20.51 -27.57 -22.28
N MET A 52 20.37 -26.28 -22.59
CA MET A 52 19.99 -25.31 -21.58
C MET A 52 18.58 -25.71 -21.14
N ALA A 53 18.51 -26.57 -20.14
CA ALA A 53 17.28 -26.80 -19.40
C ALA A 53 16.87 -25.43 -18.83
N GLU A 54 15.83 -24.86 -19.43
CA GLU A 54 15.19 -23.65 -18.95
C GLU A 54 14.77 -23.91 -17.51
N ARG A 55 15.52 -23.31 -16.57
CA ARG A 55 15.27 -23.46 -15.14
C ARG A 55 13.97 -22.74 -14.86
N LYS A 56 12.86 -23.49 -14.94
CA LYS A 56 11.52 -23.07 -14.54
C LYS A 56 11.66 -22.24 -13.26
N PRO A 57 11.18 -20.99 -13.21
CA PRO A 57 11.26 -20.17 -12.02
C PRO A 57 10.65 -20.95 -10.87
N GLU A 58 11.47 -21.31 -9.89
CA GLU A 58 11.03 -21.96 -8.68
C GLU A 58 10.09 -20.98 -8.00
N ALA A 59 8.79 -21.30 -8.01
CA ALA A 59 7.76 -20.40 -7.56
C ALA A 59 8.08 -19.94 -6.13
N ALA A 60 8.20 -18.62 -5.94
CA ALA A 60 8.52 -18.04 -4.64
C ALA A 60 7.53 -18.57 -3.60
N LYS A 61 8.05 -19.25 -2.56
CA LYS A 61 7.22 -19.79 -1.48
C LYS A 61 6.46 -18.63 -0.83
N PRO A 62 5.17 -18.79 -0.54
CA PRO A 62 4.40 -17.74 0.11
C PRO A 62 5.01 -17.42 1.48
N ILE A 63 5.24 -16.14 1.72
CA ILE A 63 5.58 -15.63 3.05
C ILE A 63 4.32 -15.75 3.91
N VAL A 64 4.37 -16.57 4.95
CA VAL A 64 3.24 -16.80 5.86
C VAL A 64 3.64 -16.44 7.29
N VAL A 65 2.95 -15.46 7.86
CA VAL A 65 3.03 -15.15 9.28
C VAL A 65 1.92 -15.92 9.99
N PRO A 66 2.23 -16.77 11.01
CA PRO A 66 1.23 -17.51 11.74
C PRO A 66 0.23 -16.61 12.46
N ALA A 67 -1.01 -17.09 12.62
CA ALA A 67 -2.00 -16.42 13.44
C ALA A 67 -1.52 -16.30 14.90
N GLY A 68 -1.89 -15.20 15.57
CA GLY A 68 -1.46 -14.91 16.93
C GLY A 68 -0.10 -14.22 17.05
N THR A 69 0.60 -13.98 15.94
CA THR A 69 1.83 -13.19 15.93
C THR A 69 1.52 -11.73 16.29
N VAL A 70 2.20 -11.20 17.31
CA VAL A 70 2.02 -9.82 17.76
C VAL A 70 2.85 -8.88 16.88
N ILE A 71 2.22 -7.85 16.34
CA ILE A 71 2.88 -6.80 15.57
C ILE A 71 2.87 -5.52 16.40
N THR A 72 4.03 -5.14 16.94
CA THR A 72 4.18 -3.89 17.69
C THR A 72 4.41 -2.74 16.71
N VAL A 73 3.53 -1.74 16.73
CA VAL A 73 3.63 -0.55 15.87
C VAL A 73 3.64 0.74 16.69
N ARG A 74 4.28 1.77 16.15
CA ARG A 74 4.21 3.15 16.62
C ARG A 74 3.29 3.93 15.70
N LEU A 75 2.39 4.71 16.26
CA LEU A 75 1.56 5.64 15.50
C LEU A 75 2.41 6.82 15.05
N ASN A 76 2.28 7.21 13.79
CA ASN A 76 2.99 8.36 13.24
C ASN A 76 2.22 9.66 13.51
N ASP A 77 0.89 9.58 13.53
CA ASP A 77 -0.02 10.68 13.80
C ASP A 77 -0.78 10.50 15.12
N ALA A 78 -1.21 11.60 15.71
CA ALA A 78 -2.09 11.57 16.87
C ALA A 78 -3.47 11.03 16.47
N VAL A 79 -3.93 10.01 17.19
CA VAL A 79 -5.28 9.44 17.05
C VAL A 79 -6.02 9.52 18.37
N GLY A 80 -7.32 9.76 18.32
CA GLY A 80 -8.10 9.91 19.54
C GLY A 80 -9.58 10.12 19.29
N THR A 81 -10.40 9.88 20.30
CA THR A 81 -11.87 9.89 20.16
C THR A 81 -12.47 11.25 19.82
N LYS A 82 -11.70 12.35 19.96
CA LYS A 82 -12.13 13.72 19.63
C LYS A 82 -11.53 14.24 18.32
N ILE A 83 -10.40 13.67 17.90
CA ILE A 83 -9.61 14.14 16.76
C ILE A 83 -9.68 13.18 15.58
N SER A 84 -10.22 11.97 15.79
CA SER A 84 -10.37 10.94 14.79
C SER A 84 -11.82 10.51 14.62
N GLN A 85 -12.13 9.91 13.47
CA GLN A 85 -13.46 9.42 13.13
C GLN A 85 -13.42 7.91 12.85
N SER A 86 -14.52 7.21 13.11
CA SER A 86 -14.65 5.80 12.70
C SER A 86 -14.53 5.68 11.18
N GLY A 87 -13.77 4.68 10.71
CA GLY A 87 -13.43 4.49 9.31
C GLY A 87 -12.22 5.31 8.84
N GLN A 88 -11.65 6.18 9.67
CA GLN A 88 -10.46 6.94 9.31
C GLN A 88 -9.22 6.04 9.26
N THR A 89 -8.41 6.21 8.22
CA THR A 89 -7.09 5.57 8.13
C THR A 89 -6.08 6.30 9.00
N PHE A 90 -5.23 5.56 9.69
CA PHE A 90 -4.04 6.09 10.36
C PHE A 90 -2.76 5.46 9.80
N SER A 91 -1.67 6.20 9.90
CA SER A 91 -0.34 5.74 9.53
C SER A 91 0.46 5.31 10.76
N ALA A 92 1.26 4.27 10.61
CA ALA A 92 2.07 3.70 11.67
C ALA A 92 3.38 3.13 11.10
N THR A 93 4.32 2.85 11.98
CA THR A 93 5.59 2.23 11.64
C THR A 93 5.85 1.06 12.58
N VAL A 94 6.30 -0.08 12.04
CA VAL A 94 6.63 -1.27 12.81
C VAL A 94 7.78 -0.94 13.77
N ALA A 95 7.55 -1.19 15.05
CA ALA A 95 8.46 -0.80 16.13
C ALA A 95 9.47 -1.90 16.47
N GLN A 96 9.11 -3.15 16.20
CA GLN A 96 9.91 -4.34 16.49
C GLN A 96 9.83 -5.30 15.31
N PRO A 97 10.94 -5.95 14.93
CA PRO A 97 10.91 -6.93 13.86
C PRO A 97 9.99 -8.09 14.23
N VAL A 98 9.22 -8.57 13.26
CA VAL A 98 8.36 -9.75 13.42
C VAL A 98 9.09 -10.95 12.86
N GLU A 99 9.43 -11.87 13.76
CA GLU A 99 10.21 -13.07 13.45
C GLU A 99 9.35 -14.33 13.62
N VAL A 100 9.52 -15.28 12.71
CA VAL A 100 8.92 -16.62 12.81
C VAL A 100 10.05 -17.62 12.60
N ASN A 101 10.27 -18.50 13.58
CA ASN A 101 11.36 -19.49 13.56
C ASN A 101 12.76 -18.86 13.34
N GLY A 102 13.02 -17.69 13.93
CA GLY A 102 14.31 -16.99 13.81
C GLY A 102 14.57 -16.32 12.45
N THR A 103 13.56 -16.27 11.56
CA THR A 103 13.61 -15.52 10.30
C THR A 103 12.73 -14.28 10.42
N THR A 104 13.28 -13.10 10.14
CA THR A 104 12.53 -11.85 10.10
C THR A 104 11.65 -11.78 8.85
N PHE A 105 10.34 -11.64 9.05
CA PHE A 105 9.36 -11.51 7.97
C PHE A 105 8.91 -10.07 7.74
N ILE A 106 8.86 -9.29 8.82
CA ILE A 106 8.55 -7.86 8.78
C ILE A 106 9.68 -7.16 9.52
N PRO A 107 10.51 -6.35 8.84
CA PRO A 107 11.57 -5.61 9.50
C PRO A 107 10.96 -4.49 10.37
N ASP A 108 11.72 -4.06 11.38
CA ASP A 108 11.42 -2.78 12.04
C ASP A 108 11.55 -1.63 11.03
N GLY A 109 10.84 -0.53 11.30
CA GLY A 109 10.79 0.61 10.38
C GLY A 109 9.87 0.37 9.18
N ALA A 110 9.31 -0.83 8.98
CA ALA A 110 8.32 -1.07 7.94
C ALA A 110 7.10 -0.17 8.11
N GLU A 111 6.65 0.46 7.02
CA GLU A 111 5.44 1.25 7.01
C GLU A 111 4.21 0.36 7.24
N ALA A 112 3.26 0.87 8.01
CA ALA A 112 2.03 0.16 8.32
C ALA A 112 0.85 1.13 8.27
N THR A 113 -0.31 0.63 7.89
CA THR A 113 -1.56 1.38 7.86
C THR A 113 -2.67 0.60 8.53
N GLY A 114 -3.59 1.34 9.14
CA GLY A 114 -4.74 0.75 9.81
C GLY A 114 -5.93 1.67 9.80
N THR A 115 -7.03 1.18 10.36
CA THR A 115 -8.31 1.88 10.39
C THR A 115 -8.75 2.09 11.84
N VAL A 116 -9.25 3.28 12.13
CA VAL A 116 -10.00 3.58 13.35
C VAL A 116 -11.36 2.88 13.25
N VAL A 117 -11.51 1.74 13.93
CA VAL A 117 -12.76 0.97 13.90
C VAL A 117 -13.87 1.72 14.62
N THR A 118 -13.55 2.37 15.74
CA THR A 118 -14.51 3.17 16.52
C THR A 118 -13.79 4.33 17.19
N ALA A 119 -14.37 5.52 17.09
CA ALA A 119 -13.97 6.70 17.86
C ALA A 119 -15.21 7.33 18.51
N THR A 120 -15.43 7.04 19.79
CA THR A 120 -16.55 7.57 20.58
C THR A 120 -16.00 8.49 21.67
N PRO A 121 -16.21 9.81 21.60
CA PRO A 121 -15.78 10.72 22.65
C PRO A 121 -16.65 10.60 23.90
N ALA A 122 -16.06 10.86 25.06
CA ALA A 122 -16.81 10.93 26.31
C ALA A 122 -17.83 12.07 26.26
N GLY A 123 -19.06 11.79 26.73
CA GLY A 123 -20.12 12.78 26.84
C GLY A 123 -19.87 13.78 27.97
N ARG A 124 -20.44 14.98 27.85
CA ARG A 124 -20.24 16.08 28.81
C ARG A 124 -20.68 15.73 30.24
N PHE A 125 -21.75 14.95 30.36
CA PHE A 125 -22.41 14.68 31.65
C PHE A 125 -22.39 13.19 32.04
N LYS A 126 -22.37 12.27 31.07
CA LYS A 126 -22.33 10.81 31.25
C LYS A 126 -21.68 10.15 30.02
N GLY A 127 -21.23 8.91 30.16
CA GLY A 127 -20.61 8.12 29.09
C GLY A 127 -19.09 8.24 29.04
N GLY A 128 -18.41 7.09 28.86
CA GLY A 128 -16.95 7.03 28.68
C GLY A 128 -16.53 7.26 27.23
N SER A 129 -15.22 7.36 27.01
CA SER A 129 -14.62 7.36 25.68
C SER A 129 -14.22 5.94 25.28
N VAL A 130 -14.32 5.63 23.99
CA VAL A 130 -13.84 4.36 23.41
C VAL A 130 -13.13 4.65 22.09
N LEU A 131 -11.91 4.17 21.95
CA LEU A 131 -11.12 4.17 20.73
C LEU A 131 -10.76 2.72 20.39
N GLN A 132 -11.06 2.30 19.16
CA GLN A 132 -10.64 1.01 18.63
C GLN A 132 -9.82 1.21 17.37
N LEU A 133 -8.65 0.58 17.32
CA LEU A 133 -7.71 0.64 16.19
C LEU A 133 -7.45 -0.76 15.68
N LYS A 134 -7.48 -0.96 14.36
CA LYS A 134 -7.13 -2.22 13.72
C LYS A 134 -6.06 -1.98 12.67
N LEU A 135 -5.04 -2.83 12.62
CA LEU A 135 -4.01 -2.77 11.59
C LEU A 135 -4.48 -3.56 10.35
N ASP A 136 -4.38 -2.95 9.18
CA ASP A 136 -4.89 -3.53 7.92
C ASP A 136 -3.79 -3.90 6.94
N SER A 137 -2.64 -3.22 6.96
CA SER A 137 -1.54 -3.46 6.03
C SER A 137 -0.18 -3.15 6.64
N VAL A 138 0.83 -3.90 6.19
CA VAL A 138 2.24 -3.64 6.45
C VAL A 138 3.03 -3.76 5.15
N THR A 139 4.01 -2.89 4.94
CA THR A 139 4.88 -2.89 3.78
C THR A 139 6.00 -3.91 3.97
N ILE A 140 6.08 -4.91 3.08
CA ILE A 140 7.11 -5.94 3.07
C ILE A 140 7.80 -5.90 1.72
N ASN A 141 9.13 -5.76 1.70
CA ASN A 141 9.92 -5.64 0.47
C ASN A 141 9.42 -4.52 -0.46
N GLY A 142 9.06 -3.37 0.12
CA GLY A 142 8.55 -2.21 -0.62
C GLY A 142 7.14 -2.37 -1.19
N LYS A 143 6.41 -3.43 -0.83
CA LYS A 143 5.02 -3.66 -1.29
C LYS A 143 4.07 -3.77 -0.11
N PRO A 144 2.91 -3.08 -0.12
CA PRO A 144 1.91 -3.25 0.92
C PRO A 144 1.34 -4.67 0.88
N ARG A 145 1.27 -5.30 2.05
CA ARG A 145 0.68 -6.61 2.27
C ARG A 145 -0.42 -6.49 3.30
N ARG A 146 -1.61 -6.95 2.93
CA ARG A 146 -2.77 -6.97 3.82
C ARG A 146 -2.51 -7.93 4.96
N VAL A 147 -2.82 -7.51 6.17
CA VAL A 147 -2.78 -8.32 7.39
C VAL A 147 -4.15 -8.33 8.03
N GLU A 148 -4.53 -9.44 8.64
CA GLU A 148 -5.74 -9.52 9.45
C GLU A 148 -5.31 -9.51 10.91
N THR A 149 -5.73 -8.48 11.64
CA THR A 149 -5.41 -8.30 13.05
C THR A 149 -6.69 -8.09 13.86
N SER A 150 -6.61 -8.37 15.16
CA SER A 150 -7.65 -7.96 16.10
C SER A 150 -7.56 -6.46 16.38
N ALA A 151 -8.68 -5.86 16.77
CA ALA A 151 -8.70 -4.45 17.15
C ALA A 151 -8.20 -4.26 18.59
N VAL A 152 -7.31 -3.29 18.79
CA VAL A 152 -6.89 -2.84 20.12
C VAL A 152 -7.87 -1.78 20.62
N THR A 153 -8.43 -2.00 21.81
CA THR A 153 -9.39 -1.08 22.44
C THR A 153 -8.73 -0.26 23.54
N ARG A 154 -8.92 1.06 23.52
CA ARG A 154 -8.63 1.97 24.62
C ARG A 154 -9.93 2.63 25.05
N SER A 155 -10.20 2.66 26.35
CA SER A 155 -11.40 3.30 26.89
C SER A 155 -11.08 4.06 28.16
N GLU A 156 -11.80 5.17 28.38
CA GLU A 156 -11.73 5.94 29.62
C GLU A 156 -13.13 6.15 30.19
N LYS A 157 -13.25 6.09 31.52
CA LYS A 157 -14.52 6.32 32.20
C LYS A 157 -14.87 7.81 32.21
N GLY A 158 -16.12 8.13 31.89
CA GLY A 158 -16.64 9.49 32.00
C GLY A 158 -16.77 9.95 33.45
N LYS A 159 -16.62 11.26 33.70
CA LYS A 159 -16.66 11.87 35.04
C LYS A 159 -18.07 12.02 35.65
N GLY A 160 -19.11 11.62 34.93
CA GLY A 160 -20.50 11.69 35.39
C GLY A 160 -20.81 10.68 36.49
N LYS A 161 -21.41 11.14 37.61
CA LYS A 161 -21.93 10.27 38.66
C LYS A 161 -23.23 9.60 38.17
N ARG A 162 -23.38 8.30 38.42
CA ARG A 162 -24.64 7.58 38.22
C ARG A 162 -25.52 7.76 39.43
#